data_AF-A0A925SM43-F1
#
_entry.id   AF-A0A925SM43-F1
#
_cell.length_a   1.000
_cell.length_b   1.000
_cell.length_c   1.000
_cell.angle_alpha   90.00
_cell.angle_beta   90.00
_cell.angle_gamma   90.00
#
_symmetry.space_group_name_H-M   'P 1'
#
loop_
_entity.id
_entity.type
_entity.pdbx_description
1 polymer ?
#
loop_
_entity_poly.entity_id
_entity_poly.type
_entity_poly.pdbx_seq_one_letter_code
_entity_poly.pdbx_strand_id
1 'polypeptide(L)'
;MTTAGRRILYATTALFLLVIGLAGLVFAPFSTPAPTPRYAAAPAAEAPLLTATQAETFAFFNEGRAAAANGRGLFETDFFKPAATPKPAPKPPAPTRREFVLFYRGFAAFPDGTRIAYLALEGRTVLLGEGGDVTDGWKLVSFDSDAAVLAKGEERVTLAFNRRATLSVPVPSK
;
A
#
# COMPACT_ATOMS: atom_id res chain seq x y z
N MET A 1 1.81 19.95 51.57
CA MET A 1 2.07 20.68 50.30
C MET A 1 0.75 20.94 49.61
N THR A 2 0.37 22.22 49.47
CA THR A 2 -0.93 22.62 48.91
C THR A 2 -0.92 22.54 47.38
N THR A 3 -2.08 22.22 46.80
CA THR A 3 -2.33 22.04 45.36
C THR A 3 -1.91 23.25 44.51
N ALA A 4 -1.83 24.44 45.12
CA ALA A 4 -1.36 25.66 44.48
C ALA A 4 0.15 25.63 44.11
N GLY A 5 1.00 25.02 44.93
CA GLY A 5 2.45 25.00 44.68
C GLY A 5 2.86 24.12 43.49
N ARG A 6 2.12 23.05 43.23
CA ARG A 6 2.36 22.17 42.07
C ARG A 6 2.04 22.86 40.75
N ARG A 7 0.99 23.68 40.68
CA ARG A 7 0.56 24.38 39.46
C ARG A 7 1.56 25.45 39.01
N ILE A 8 2.22 26.12 39.96
CA ILE A 8 3.26 27.12 39.68
C ILE A 8 4.52 26.44 39.13
N LEU A 9 4.87 25.27 39.64
CA LEU A 9 6.04 24.51 39.19
C LEU A 9 5.90 23.96 37.76
N TYR A 10 4.68 23.57 37.35
CA TYR A 10 4.41 23.13 35.98
C TYR A 10 4.35 24.29 34.97
N ALA A 11 3.88 25.47 35.40
CA ALA A 11 3.80 26.64 34.54
C ALA A 11 5.19 27.18 34.13
N THR A 12 6.17 27.11 35.03
CA THR A 12 7.54 27.59 34.76
C THR A 12 8.33 26.64 33.86
N THR A 13 8.11 25.32 33.96
CA THR A 13 8.76 24.33 33.09
C THR A 13 8.21 24.35 31.66
N ALA A 14 6.91 24.58 31.49
CA ALA A 14 6.29 24.69 30.16
C ALA A 14 6.78 25.94 29.40
N LEU A 15 6.98 27.07 30.09
CA LEU A 15 7.47 28.30 29.47
C LEU A 15 8.93 28.18 29.02
N PHE A 16 9.77 27.49 29.80
CA PHE A 16 11.20 27.32 29.49
C PHE A 16 11.43 26.46 28.24
N LEU A 17 10.64 25.39 28.03
CA LEU A 17 10.72 24.54 26.83
C LEU A 17 10.24 25.28 25.57
N LEU A 18 9.25 26.17 25.70
CA LEU A 18 8.73 26.94 24.57
C LEU A 18 9.76 27.95 24.02
N VAL A 19 10.58 28.55 24.90
CA VAL A 19 11.63 29.50 24.49
C VAL A 19 12.79 28.78 23.77
N ILE A 20 13.17 27.58 24.22
CA ILE A 20 14.23 26.78 23.57
C ILE A 20 13.78 26.26 22.20
N GLY A 21 12.50 25.86 22.07
CA GLY A 21 11.94 25.41 20.79
C GLY A 21 11.89 26.52 19.73
N LEU A 22 11.64 27.77 20.12
CA LEU A 22 11.58 28.89 19.17
C LEU A 22 12.98 29.32 18.68
N ALA A 23 14.01 29.20 19.52
CA ALA A 23 15.39 29.55 19.15
C ALA A 23 16.00 28.61 18.11
N GLY A 24 15.57 27.34 18.06
CA GLY A 24 16.03 26.36 17.08
C GLY A 24 15.53 26.58 15.64
N LEU A 25 14.45 27.36 15.46
CA LEU A 25 13.86 27.60 14.14
C LEU A 25 14.56 28.72 13.35
N VAL A 26 15.34 29.58 14.03
CA VAL A 26 15.97 30.77 13.42
C VAL A 26 17.32 30.44 12.77
N PHE A 27 17.94 29.29 13.09
CA PHE A 27 19.28 28.91 12.64
C PHE A 27 19.34 27.67 11.74
N ALA A 28 18.24 27.29 11.08
CA ALA A 28 18.31 26.21 10.09
C ALA A 28 19.06 26.71 8.83
N PRO A 29 20.22 26.12 8.46
CA PRO A 29 20.92 26.51 7.25
C PRO A 29 20.12 26.03 6.04
N PHE A 30 19.71 26.97 5.18
CA PHE A 30 19.17 26.68 3.87
C PHE A 30 20.20 25.87 3.06
N SER A 31 19.90 24.60 2.82
CA SER A 31 20.64 23.75 1.91
C SER A 31 20.54 24.30 0.49
N THR A 32 21.64 24.81 -0.05
CA THR A 32 21.74 25.15 -1.47
C THR A 32 21.75 23.88 -2.31
N PRO A 33 20.98 23.80 -3.41
CA PRO A 33 21.05 22.67 -4.31
C PRO A 33 22.40 22.66 -5.05
N ALA A 34 23.06 21.51 -5.06
CA ALA A 34 24.31 21.30 -5.79
C ALA A 34 24.10 21.48 -7.31
N PRO A 35 25.07 22.09 -8.03
CA PRO A 35 24.96 22.24 -9.48
C PRO A 35 25.06 20.88 -10.18
N THR A 36 24.10 20.59 -11.06
CA THR A 36 24.11 19.40 -11.92
C THR A 36 25.30 19.43 -12.90
N PRO A 37 26.06 18.35 -13.05
CA PRO A 37 27.12 18.28 -14.04
C PRO A 37 26.53 18.25 -15.46
N ARG A 38 26.98 19.17 -16.31
CA ARG A 38 26.74 19.11 -17.76
C ARG A 38 27.74 18.12 -18.35
N TYR A 39 27.28 16.95 -18.79
CA TYR A 39 28.07 16.11 -19.67
C TYR A 39 28.20 16.81 -21.02
N ALA A 40 29.44 17.04 -21.46
CA ALA A 40 29.71 17.52 -22.81
C ALA A 40 29.20 16.50 -23.82
N ALA A 41 28.46 16.96 -24.83
CA ALA A 41 28.08 16.14 -25.97
C ALA A 41 29.35 15.61 -26.65
N ALA A 42 29.41 14.31 -26.90
CA ALA A 42 30.47 13.71 -27.71
C ALA A 42 30.49 14.37 -29.11
N PRO A 43 31.67 14.57 -29.72
CA PRO A 43 31.73 15.13 -31.07
C PRO A 43 31.01 14.19 -32.04
N ALA A 44 30.19 14.78 -32.92
CA ALA A 44 29.53 14.05 -33.99
C ALA A 44 30.61 13.41 -34.87
N ALA A 45 30.64 12.08 -34.90
CA ALA A 45 31.45 11.34 -35.86
C ALA A 45 30.91 11.66 -37.27
N GLU A 46 31.73 12.32 -38.08
CA GLU A 46 31.48 12.47 -39.51
C GLU A 46 31.31 11.09 -40.13
N ALA A 47 30.12 10.82 -40.66
CA ALA A 47 29.89 9.63 -41.44
C ALA A 47 30.68 9.75 -42.75
N PRO A 48 31.50 8.75 -43.14
CA PRO A 48 32.16 8.79 -44.43
C PRO A 48 31.09 8.70 -45.52
N LEU A 49 31.01 9.73 -46.37
CA LEU A 49 30.18 9.72 -47.58
C LEU A 49 30.67 8.59 -48.48
N LEU A 50 29.92 7.49 -48.53
CA LEU A 50 30.11 6.40 -49.47
C LEU A 50 29.87 6.96 -50.88
N THR A 51 30.91 6.95 -51.72
CA THR A 51 30.78 7.29 -53.14
C THR A 51 29.85 6.29 -53.83
N ALA A 52 29.07 6.76 -54.81
CA ALA A 52 27.97 6.02 -55.46
C ALA A 52 28.34 4.60 -55.94
N THR A 53 29.61 4.39 -56.29
CA THR A 53 30.16 3.08 -56.70
C THR A 53 30.21 2.04 -55.58
N GLN A 54 30.36 2.43 -54.32
CA GLN A 54 30.33 1.50 -53.19
C GLN A 54 28.90 1.03 -52.87
N ALA A 55 27.89 1.88 -53.07
CA ALA A 55 26.48 1.51 -52.86
C ALA A 55 26.02 0.42 -53.85
N GLU A 56 26.47 0.48 -55.10
CA GLU A 56 26.17 -0.53 -56.12
C GLU A 56 26.84 -1.87 -55.83
N THR A 57 28.05 -1.86 -55.24
CA THR A 57 28.76 -3.08 -54.86
C THR A 57 28.03 -3.80 -53.72
N PHE A 58 27.47 -3.07 -52.75
CA PHE A 58 26.63 -3.67 -51.69
C PHE A 58 25.27 -4.16 -52.19
N ALA A 59 24.71 -3.55 -53.25
CA ALA A 59 23.47 -4.01 -53.86
C ALA A 59 23.63 -5.39 -54.51
N PHE A 60 24.74 -5.61 -55.22
CA PHE A 60 25.03 -6.89 -55.89
C PHE A 60 25.18 -8.06 -54.91
N PHE A 61 25.82 -7.83 -53.75
CA PHE A 61 25.93 -8.87 -52.70
C PHE A 61 24.62 -9.12 -51.93
N ASN A 62 23.67 -8.19 -51.98
CA ASN A 62 22.34 -8.38 -51.38
C ASN A 62 21.34 -9.04 -52.33
N GLU A 63 21.53 -8.94 -53.65
CA GLU A 63 20.65 -9.55 -54.66
C GLU A 63 20.68 -11.09 -54.65
N GLY A 64 21.78 -11.69 -54.17
CA GLY A 64 21.90 -13.14 -54.00
C GLY A 64 21.48 -13.66 -52.63
N ARG A 65 21.14 -12.78 -51.67
CA ARG A 65 20.68 -13.20 -50.34
C ARG A 65 19.19 -13.51 -50.44
N ALA A 66 18.90 -14.69 -50.98
CA ALA A 66 17.59 -15.32 -50.90
C ALA A 66 17.03 -15.06 -49.50
N ALA A 67 15.89 -14.39 -49.45
CA ALA A 67 15.17 -14.15 -48.21
C ALA A 67 15.07 -15.49 -47.47
N ALA A 68 15.58 -15.55 -46.24
CA ALA A 68 15.38 -16.69 -45.33
C ALA A 68 13.91 -16.71 -44.85
N ALA A 69 12.98 -16.67 -45.80
CA ALA A 69 11.56 -16.59 -45.58
C ALA A 69 10.93 -17.48 -46.64
N ASN A 70 10.45 -18.64 -46.19
CA ASN A 70 9.57 -19.58 -46.88
C ASN A 70 10.23 -20.78 -47.58
N GLY A 71 11.18 -21.44 -46.90
CA GLY A 71 11.43 -22.85 -47.12
C GLY A 71 11.22 -23.61 -45.83
N ARG A 72 10.07 -24.27 -45.66
CA ARG A 72 9.99 -25.42 -44.75
C ARG A 72 10.88 -26.48 -45.41
N GLY A 73 12.11 -26.63 -44.94
CA GLY A 73 13.05 -27.59 -45.50
C GLY A 73 12.46 -29.00 -45.39
N LEU A 74 12.61 -29.83 -46.44
CA LEU A 74 12.11 -31.21 -46.45
C LEU A 74 12.67 -32.08 -45.30
N PHE A 75 13.67 -31.58 -44.57
CA PHE A 75 14.33 -32.21 -43.42
C PHE A 75 14.10 -31.49 -42.09
N GLU A 76 13.35 -30.38 -42.07
CA GLU A 76 12.94 -29.69 -40.84
C GLU A 76 11.76 -30.44 -40.22
N THR A 77 12.04 -31.65 -39.75
CA THR A 77 11.11 -32.39 -38.92
C THR A 77 11.00 -31.71 -37.56
N ASP A 78 9.78 -31.55 -37.05
CA ASP A 78 9.48 -30.96 -35.73
C ASP A 78 10.10 -31.74 -34.55
N PHE A 79 10.94 -32.74 -34.81
CA PHE A 79 11.56 -33.67 -33.86
C PHE A 79 12.54 -33.03 -32.88
N PHE A 80 13.18 -31.91 -33.25
CA PHE A 80 14.18 -31.23 -32.41
C PHE A 80 13.68 -29.91 -31.82
N LYS A 81 12.38 -29.66 -31.81
CA LYS A 81 11.85 -28.54 -31.00
C LYS A 81 12.04 -28.90 -29.52
N PRO A 82 12.81 -28.11 -28.75
CA PRO A 82 12.85 -28.27 -27.30
C PRO A 82 11.41 -28.21 -26.79
N ALA A 83 11.02 -29.16 -25.94
CA ALA A 83 9.70 -29.15 -25.33
C ALA A 83 9.47 -27.75 -24.74
N ALA A 84 8.34 -27.12 -25.10
CA ALA A 84 7.97 -25.83 -24.55
C ALA A 84 8.07 -25.93 -23.03
N THR A 85 8.87 -25.06 -22.42
CA THR A 85 8.97 -25.00 -20.96
C THR A 85 7.55 -24.84 -20.41
N PRO A 86 7.15 -25.66 -19.43
CA PRO A 86 5.81 -25.60 -18.89
C PRO A 86 5.53 -24.17 -18.46
N LYS A 87 4.48 -23.58 -19.03
CA LYS A 87 4.08 -22.21 -18.73
C LYS A 87 3.91 -22.11 -17.22
N PRO A 88 4.50 -21.11 -16.55
CA PRO A 88 4.31 -20.92 -15.11
C PRO A 88 2.80 -20.93 -14.82
N ALA A 89 2.38 -21.72 -13.84
CA ALA A 89 0.99 -21.77 -13.44
C ALA A 89 0.48 -20.34 -13.20
N PRO A 90 -0.76 -19.99 -13.62
CA PRO A 90 -1.34 -18.69 -13.32
C PRO A 90 -1.23 -18.44 -11.82
N LYS A 91 -0.67 -17.29 -11.41
CA LYS A 91 -0.67 -16.90 -10.00
C LYS A 91 -2.13 -16.93 -9.50
N PRO A 92 -2.41 -17.52 -8.33
CA PRO A 92 -3.74 -17.47 -7.74
C PRO A 92 -4.24 -16.02 -7.70
N PRO A 93 -5.52 -15.76 -8.04
CA PRO A 93 -6.08 -14.41 -7.92
C PRO A 93 -5.86 -13.91 -6.50
N ALA A 94 -5.37 -12.67 -6.35
CA ALA A 94 -5.14 -12.09 -5.04
C ALA A 94 -6.44 -12.12 -4.22
N PRO A 95 -6.40 -12.49 -2.93
CA PRO A 95 -7.60 -12.53 -2.11
C PRO A 95 -8.24 -11.15 -2.08
N THR A 96 -9.45 -11.05 -2.64
CA THR A 96 -10.22 -9.82 -2.63
C THR A 96 -10.63 -9.55 -1.18
N ARG A 97 -10.33 -8.37 -0.64
CA ARG A 97 -10.74 -7.98 0.72
C ARG A 97 -11.94 -7.04 0.63
N ARG A 98 -12.99 -7.31 1.41
CA ARG A 98 -14.14 -6.42 1.61
C ARG A 98 -13.92 -5.62 2.87
N GLU A 99 -14.11 -4.32 2.77
CA GLU A 99 -14.02 -3.41 3.91
C GLU A 99 -15.42 -3.10 4.46
N PHE A 100 -15.62 -3.31 5.76
CA PHE A 100 -16.85 -2.92 6.46
C PHE A 100 -16.59 -1.69 7.31
N VAL A 101 -17.42 -0.66 7.16
CA VAL A 101 -17.37 0.52 8.03
C VAL A 101 -18.20 0.27 9.28
N LEU A 102 -17.56 0.34 10.44
CA LEU A 102 -18.19 0.23 11.75
C LEU A 102 -18.07 1.50 12.55
N PHE A 103 -19.07 1.74 13.39
CA PHE A 103 -19.04 2.77 14.42
C PHE A 103 -19.56 2.22 15.72
N TYR A 104 -18.85 2.55 16.80
CA TYR A 104 -19.33 2.33 18.14
C TYR A 104 -20.09 3.55 18.63
N ARG A 105 -21.38 3.39 18.98
CA ARG A 105 -22.25 4.47 19.46
C ARG A 105 -22.44 4.51 20.97
N GLY A 106 -21.81 3.58 21.71
CA GLY A 106 -21.94 3.45 23.17
C GLY A 106 -22.69 2.19 23.55
N PHE A 107 -23.10 2.11 24.82
CA PHE A 107 -23.81 0.95 25.37
C PHE A 107 -24.94 1.37 26.32
N ALA A 108 -25.88 0.46 26.53
CA ALA A 108 -26.87 0.53 27.60
C ALA A 108 -26.52 -0.51 28.67
N ALA A 109 -26.64 -0.10 29.93
CA ALA A 109 -26.59 -1.00 31.08
C ALA A 109 -28.00 -1.10 31.68
N PHE A 110 -28.43 -2.32 31.94
CA PHE A 110 -29.72 -2.61 32.55
C PHE A 110 -29.55 -2.90 34.05
N PRO A 111 -30.61 -2.77 34.86
CA PRO A 111 -30.55 -2.97 36.31
C PRO A 111 -30.16 -4.39 36.75
N ASP A 112 -30.33 -5.37 35.87
CA ASP A 112 -29.93 -6.77 36.06
C ASP A 112 -28.43 -7.02 35.81
N GLY A 113 -27.67 -5.98 35.46
CA GLY A 113 -26.26 -6.05 35.10
C GLY A 113 -26.01 -6.40 33.64
N THR A 114 -27.06 -6.65 32.84
CA THR A 114 -26.94 -6.89 31.40
C THR A 114 -26.45 -5.62 30.71
N ARG A 115 -25.53 -5.77 29.76
CA ARG A 115 -25.01 -4.66 28.96
C ARG A 115 -25.19 -4.97 27.47
N ILE A 116 -25.60 -3.97 26.70
CA ILE A 116 -25.78 -4.08 25.24
C ILE A 116 -25.07 -2.92 24.56
N ALA A 117 -24.17 -3.21 23.63
CA ALA A 117 -23.51 -2.23 22.79
C ALA A 117 -24.36 -1.86 21.57
N TYR A 118 -24.32 -0.57 21.21
CA TYR A 118 -24.89 -0.03 19.99
C TYR A 118 -23.79 0.12 18.95
N LEU A 119 -23.83 -0.69 17.90
CA LEU A 119 -22.89 -0.65 16.79
C LEU A 119 -23.63 -0.21 15.53
N ALA A 120 -23.03 0.64 14.70
CA ALA A 120 -23.53 0.92 13.37
C ALA A 120 -22.65 0.21 12.34
N LEU A 121 -23.21 -0.79 11.66
CA LEU A 121 -22.56 -1.57 10.60
C LEU A 121 -23.20 -1.19 9.26
N GLU A 122 -22.40 -0.66 8.33
CA GLU A 122 -22.87 -0.23 6.98
C GLU A 122 -24.13 0.67 7.05
N GLY A 123 -24.21 1.52 8.07
CA GLY A 123 -25.34 2.44 8.28
C GLY A 123 -26.56 1.85 9.01
N ARG A 124 -26.55 0.57 9.36
CA ARG A 124 -27.59 -0.08 10.18
C ARG A 124 -27.14 -0.21 11.62
N THR A 125 -28.04 0.08 12.57
CA THR A 125 -27.75 -0.13 13.99
C THR A 125 -28.01 -1.57 14.39
N VAL A 126 -27.03 -2.17 15.06
CA VAL A 126 -27.06 -3.52 15.60
C VAL A 126 -26.81 -3.43 17.11
N LEU A 127 -27.56 -4.23 17.86
CA LEU A 127 -27.53 -4.31 19.32
C LEU A 127 -26.89 -5.64 19.71
N LEU A 128 -25.73 -5.61 20.36
CA LEU A 128 -25.00 -6.83 20.71
C LEU A 128 -24.52 -6.80 22.16
N GLY A 129 -24.68 -7.93 22.85
CA GLY A 129 -24.00 -8.17 24.13
C GLY A 129 -22.56 -8.67 23.91
N GLU A 130 -21.83 -8.85 25.01
CA GLU A 130 -20.51 -9.49 24.95
C GLU A 130 -20.63 -10.92 24.41
N GLY A 131 -19.71 -11.31 23.54
CA GLY A 131 -19.73 -12.56 22.78
C GLY A 131 -20.59 -12.55 21.51
N GLY A 132 -21.36 -11.48 21.26
CA GLY A 132 -22.24 -11.37 20.10
C GLY A 132 -21.49 -11.31 18.76
N ASP A 133 -22.04 -11.96 17.74
CA ASP A 133 -21.51 -11.95 16.38
C ASP A 133 -21.85 -10.64 15.66
N VAL A 134 -20.82 -9.95 15.15
CA VAL A 134 -20.93 -8.68 14.45
C VAL A 134 -21.07 -8.89 12.94
N THR A 135 -20.04 -9.49 12.32
CA THR A 135 -20.03 -9.90 10.90
C THR A 135 -18.84 -10.81 10.60
N ASP A 136 -18.99 -11.78 9.70
CA ASP A 136 -17.90 -12.60 9.16
C ASP A 136 -16.92 -13.16 10.22
N GLY A 137 -17.45 -13.61 11.36
CA GLY A 137 -16.69 -14.18 12.47
C GLY A 137 -16.04 -13.17 13.41
N TRP A 138 -16.26 -11.87 13.22
CA TRP A 138 -15.93 -10.84 14.21
C TRP A 138 -16.94 -10.89 15.36
N LYS A 139 -16.42 -11.02 16.58
CA LYS A 139 -17.20 -11.03 17.81
C LYS A 139 -16.90 -9.83 18.67
N LEU A 140 -17.93 -9.31 19.32
CA LEU A 140 -17.78 -8.27 20.34
C LEU A 140 -17.25 -8.91 21.62
N VAL A 141 -16.03 -8.60 22.02
CA VAL A 141 -15.39 -9.21 23.20
C VAL A 141 -15.68 -8.42 24.46
N SER A 142 -15.52 -7.10 24.38
CA SER A 142 -15.75 -6.20 25.51
C SER A 142 -16.15 -4.83 25.00
N PHE A 143 -16.81 -4.04 25.86
CA PHE A 143 -17.10 -2.65 25.58
C PHE A 143 -17.34 -1.86 26.87
N ASP A 144 -17.01 -0.58 26.80
CA ASP A 144 -17.16 0.39 27.87
C ASP A 144 -17.54 1.78 27.30
N SER A 145 -17.43 2.84 28.09
CA SER A 145 -17.76 4.21 27.66
C SER A 145 -16.83 4.73 26.56
N ASP A 146 -15.62 4.22 26.49
CA ASP A 146 -14.53 4.80 25.71
C ASP A 146 -14.30 4.01 24.42
N ALA A 147 -14.46 2.69 24.46
CA ALA A 147 -14.25 1.82 23.31
C ALA A 147 -15.05 0.51 23.36
N ALA A 148 -15.17 -0.11 22.19
CA ALA A 148 -15.58 -1.49 22.01
C ALA A 148 -14.44 -2.29 21.36
N VAL A 149 -14.20 -3.52 21.83
CA VAL A 149 -13.16 -4.40 21.32
C VAL A 149 -13.81 -5.55 20.56
N LEU A 150 -13.43 -5.66 19.29
CA LEU A 150 -13.82 -6.76 18.42
C LEU A 150 -12.66 -7.72 18.26
N ALA A 151 -12.97 -9.02 18.17
CA ALA A 151 -11.96 -10.04 17.86
C ALA A 151 -12.43 -11.02 16.80
N LYS A 152 -11.48 -11.50 16.02
CA LYS A 152 -11.64 -12.60 15.06
C LYS A 152 -10.40 -13.49 15.13
N GLY A 153 -10.48 -14.58 15.90
CA GLY A 153 -9.32 -15.40 16.21
C GLY A 153 -8.28 -14.61 17.02
N GLU A 154 -7.07 -14.46 16.48
CA GLU A 154 -6.00 -13.68 17.10
C GLU A 154 -6.08 -12.18 16.77
N GLU A 155 -6.83 -11.79 15.74
CA GLU A 155 -6.97 -10.40 15.33
C GLU A 155 -7.90 -9.65 16.29
N ARG A 156 -7.49 -8.45 16.71
CA ARG A 156 -8.28 -7.56 17.56
C ARG A 156 -8.33 -6.16 16.99
N VAL A 157 -9.51 -5.55 17.05
CA VAL A 157 -9.74 -4.18 16.62
C VAL A 157 -10.46 -3.43 17.72
N THR A 158 -9.89 -2.30 18.12
CA THR A 158 -10.50 -1.40 19.09
C THR A 158 -11.23 -0.28 18.36
N LEU A 159 -12.53 -0.21 18.59
CA LEU A 159 -13.43 0.83 18.10
C LEU A 159 -13.60 1.89 19.18
N ALA A 160 -12.97 3.06 19.01
CA ALA A 160 -13.19 4.18 19.92
C ALA A 160 -14.63 4.71 19.81
N PHE A 161 -15.16 5.23 20.91
CA PHE A 161 -16.49 5.81 20.99
C PHE A 161 -16.68 6.91 19.95
N ASN A 162 -17.78 6.78 19.21
CA ASN A 162 -18.21 7.67 18.14
C ASN A 162 -17.16 7.90 17.03
N ARG A 163 -16.23 6.94 16.85
CA ARG A 163 -15.27 6.93 15.74
C ARG A 163 -15.58 5.84 14.75
N ARG A 164 -15.21 6.11 13.49
CA ARG A 164 -15.22 5.12 12.41
C ARG A 164 -14.01 4.21 12.53
N ALA A 165 -14.22 2.93 12.32
CA ALA A 165 -13.15 2.03 11.93
C ALA A 165 -13.59 1.17 10.75
N THR A 166 -12.59 0.66 10.02
CA THR A 166 -12.80 -0.19 8.87
C THR A 166 -12.30 -1.59 9.21
N LEU A 167 -13.16 -2.59 9.06
CA LEU A 167 -12.77 -4.00 9.20
C LEU A 167 -12.50 -4.58 7.82
N SER A 168 -11.30 -5.10 7.61
CA SER A 168 -10.96 -5.86 6.41
C SER A 168 -11.35 -7.31 6.57
N VAL A 169 -12.23 -7.80 5.70
CA VAL A 169 -12.65 -9.20 5.68
C VAL A 169 -12.24 -9.82 4.34
N PRO A 170 -11.54 -10.96 4.32
CA PRO A 170 -11.26 -11.67 3.08
C PRO A 170 -12.56 -12.19 2.46
N VAL A 171 -12.80 -11.86 1.19
CA VAL A 171 -13.89 -12.41 0.39
C VAL A 171 -13.49 -13.83 -0.01
N PRO A 172 -14.29 -14.87 0.30
CA PRO A 172 -14.02 -16.20 -0.19
C PRO A 172 -14.13 -16.18 -1.73
N SER A 173 -13.01 -16.47 -2.40
CA SER A 173 -12.99 -16.76 -3.83
C SER A 173 -13.90 -17.98 -4.09
N LYS A 174 -14.98 -17.76 -4.83
CA LYS A 174 -15.92 -18.81 -5.26
C LYS A 174 -15.26 -19.79 -6.22
#